data_AF-A0A8T0DP43-F1
#
_entry.id   AF-A0A8T0DP43-F1
#
_cell.length_a   1.000
_cell.length_b   1.000
_cell.length_c   1.000
_cell.angle_alpha   90.00
_cell.angle_beta   90.00
_cell.angle_gamma   90.00
#
_symmetry.space_group_name_H-M   'P 1'
#
loop_
_entity.id
_entity.type
_entity.pdbx_description
1 polymer ?
#
loop_
_entity_poly.entity_id
_entity_poly.type
_entity_poly.pdbx_seq_one_letter_code
_entity_poly.pdbx_strand_id
1 'polypeptide(L)'
;MVQDWEYLIGFPVSAGVSMAVSMLPNVNEDGIQVPLSNVDYALHGLTFFWKLLCAFLPPRKYLGAYPTFFLSLVIIGLLTFLVEEVSNSRSFFIFQFANQLGCVAGLKTAVTGITLVAIGTSLPDAFASRTAARLDESADNSIGNITGSNSVDVFLGLGLPWLIGAINAKINGQDFCVATDGVFEATVLFLCTAILCLGLLILRRRVSHICF
;
A
#
# COMPACT_ATOMS: atom_id res chain seq x y z
N MET A 1 -2.88 -9.60 3.29
CA MET A 1 -1.63 -8.81 3.15
C MET A 1 -0.47 -9.64 2.63
N VAL A 2 0.22 -10.50 3.41
CA VAL A 2 1.45 -11.16 2.93
C VAL A 2 1.20 -12.18 1.80
N GLN A 3 0.06 -12.87 1.72
CA GLN A 3 -0.29 -13.72 0.57
C GLN A 3 -0.54 -12.90 -0.70
N ASP A 4 -1.13 -11.72 -0.58
CA ASP A 4 -1.50 -10.88 -1.72
C ASP A 4 -0.26 -10.24 -2.37
N TRP A 5 0.79 -9.99 -1.57
CA TRP A 5 2.12 -9.62 -2.07
C TRP A 5 2.81 -10.77 -2.82
N GLU A 6 2.55 -12.05 -2.48
CA GLU A 6 3.12 -13.18 -3.24
C GLU A 6 2.58 -13.22 -4.67
N TYR A 7 1.30 -12.87 -4.84
CA TYR A 7 0.67 -12.80 -6.15
C TYR A 7 1.09 -11.55 -6.94
N LEU A 8 1.35 -10.43 -6.28
CA LEU A 8 1.84 -9.20 -6.94
C LEU A 8 3.32 -9.26 -7.32
N ILE A 9 4.15 -9.91 -6.51
CA ILE A 9 5.60 -10.03 -6.74
C ILE A 9 5.92 -11.32 -7.54
N GLY A 10 4.96 -12.23 -7.68
CA GLY A 10 5.11 -13.54 -8.33
C GLY A 10 6.00 -14.49 -7.53
N PHE A 11 6.07 -14.33 -6.21
CA PHE A 11 7.05 -15.01 -5.37
C PHE A 11 6.52 -15.33 -3.96
N PRO A 12 6.63 -16.58 -3.45
CA PRO A 12 6.24 -16.88 -2.09
C PRO A 12 7.22 -16.26 -1.08
N VAL A 13 6.74 -15.44 -0.15
CA VAL A 13 7.52 -14.85 0.95
C VAL A 13 8.15 -15.95 1.84
N SER A 14 7.63 -17.18 1.76
CA SER A 14 8.21 -18.34 2.45
C SER A 14 9.44 -18.96 1.77
N ALA A 15 9.84 -18.51 0.59
CA ALA A 15 10.79 -19.26 -0.24
C ALA A 15 12.28 -18.87 -0.08
N GLY A 16 12.58 -17.96 0.86
CA GLY A 16 13.95 -17.61 1.22
C GLY A 16 14.75 -16.97 0.07
N VAL A 17 16.02 -16.65 0.36
CA VAL A 17 16.88 -15.87 -0.55
C VAL A 17 17.13 -16.59 -1.89
N SER A 18 17.25 -17.91 -1.88
CA SER A 18 17.55 -18.70 -3.09
C SER A 18 16.47 -18.58 -4.16
N MET A 19 15.21 -18.45 -3.75
CA MET A 19 14.10 -18.42 -4.69
C MET A 19 13.77 -16.97 -5.08
N ALA A 20 14.13 -15.97 -4.26
CA ALA A 20 14.03 -14.55 -4.61
C ALA A 20 14.97 -14.15 -5.76
N VAL A 21 16.09 -14.87 -5.89
CA VAL A 21 17.09 -14.71 -6.95
C VAL A 21 16.73 -15.51 -8.22
N SER A 22 15.86 -16.53 -8.12
CA SER A 22 15.53 -17.37 -9.27
C SER A 22 14.40 -16.77 -10.12
N MET A 23 14.56 -16.89 -11.44
CA MET A 23 13.53 -16.57 -12.43
C MET A 23 12.74 -17.84 -12.76
N LEU A 24 11.47 -17.88 -12.35
CA LEU A 24 10.58 -18.99 -12.68
C LEU A 24 9.85 -18.72 -14.00
N PRO A 25 9.58 -19.75 -14.82
CA PRO A 25 8.77 -19.60 -16.02
C PRO A 25 7.37 -19.11 -15.65
N ASN A 26 6.89 -18.10 -16.39
CA ASN A 26 5.52 -17.62 -16.27
C ASN A 26 4.55 -18.70 -16.78
N VAL A 27 3.43 -18.87 -16.08
CA VAL A 27 2.38 -19.83 -16.44
C VAL A 27 1.13 -19.04 -16.81
N ASN A 28 0.62 -19.24 -18.03
CA ASN A 28 -0.63 -18.60 -18.46
C ASN A 28 -1.84 -19.21 -17.74
N GLU A 29 -3.02 -18.59 -17.89
CA GLU A 29 -4.30 -19.10 -17.33
C GLU A 29 -4.59 -20.57 -17.75
N ASP A 30 -4.07 -21.00 -18.90
CA ASP A 30 -4.20 -22.37 -19.43
C ASP A 30 -3.17 -23.36 -18.84
N GLY A 31 -2.34 -22.96 -17.89
CA GLY A 31 -1.30 -23.82 -17.30
C GLY A 31 -0.07 -24.03 -18.18
N ILE A 32 0.03 -23.32 -19.31
CA ILE A 32 1.13 -23.44 -20.26
C ILE A 32 2.29 -22.53 -19.83
N GLN A 33 3.49 -23.10 -19.75
CA GLN A 33 4.72 -22.34 -19.52
C GLN A 33 5.03 -21.50 -20.75
N VAL A 34 5.05 -20.17 -20.57
CA VAL A 34 5.45 -19.24 -21.62
C VAL A 34 6.92 -18.86 -21.47
N PRO A 35 7.65 -18.71 -22.59
CA PRO A 35 9.02 -18.20 -22.55
C PRO A 35 9.02 -16.78 -21.99
N LEU A 36 10.03 -16.46 -21.17
CA LEU A 36 10.16 -15.14 -20.56
C LEU A 36 10.34 -14.06 -21.62
N SER A 37 9.55 -13.00 -21.49
CA SER A 37 9.65 -11.80 -22.32
C SER A 37 10.73 -10.85 -21.78
N ASN A 38 11.23 -9.96 -22.63
CA ASN A 38 12.14 -8.88 -22.22
C ASN A 38 11.53 -8.00 -21.11
N VAL A 39 10.20 -7.90 -21.06
CA VAL A 39 9.47 -7.21 -20.00
C VAL A 39 9.61 -7.93 -18.66
N ASP A 40 9.60 -9.27 -18.65
CA ASP A 40 9.75 -10.07 -17.43
C ASP A 40 11.15 -9.91 -16.84
N TYR A 41 12.18 -9.85 -17.70
CA TYR A 41 13.55 -9.55 -17.29
C TYR A 41 13.69 -8.14 -16.71
N ALA A 42 13.08 -7.14 -17.35
CA ALA A 42 13.08 -5.76 -16.86
C ALA A 42 12.34 -5.64 -15.52
N LEU A 43 11.18 -6.30 -15.39
CA LEU A 43 10.37 -6.29 -14.17
C LEU A 43 11.09 -7.03 -13.03
N HIS A 44 11.79 -8.13 -13.33
CA HIS A 44 12.60 -8.83 -12.35
C HIS A 44 13.75 -7.95 -11.85
N GLY A 45 14.46 -7.26 -12.73
CA GLY A 45 15.51 -6.31 -12.34
C GLY A 45 14.97 -5.17 -11.47
N LEU A 46 13.83 -4.58 -11.85
CA LEU A 46 13.18 -3.50 -11.10
C LEU A 46 12.73 -3.95 -9.70
N THR A 47 12.20 -5.17 -9.58
CA THR A 47 11.65 -5.70 -8.32
C THR A 47 12.67 -6.47 -7.49
N PHE A 48 13.89 -6.70 -8.00
CA PHE A 48 14.93 -7.49 -7.35
C PHE A 48 15.24 -6.97 -5.94
N PHE A 49 15.38 -5.65 -5.81
CA PHE A 49 15.62 -5.00 -4.52
C PHE A 49 14.51 -5.35 -3.50
N TRP A 50 13.24 -5.26 -3.94
CA TRP A 50 12.10 -5.58 -3.09
C TRP A 50 11.96 -7.08 -2.79
N LYS A 51 12.30 -7.95 -3.75
CA LYS A 51 12.33 -9.40 -3.54
C LYS A 51 13.36 -9.81 -2.50
N LEU A 52 14.56 -9.25 -2.56
CA LEU A 52 15.63 -9.54 -1.62
C LEU A 52 15.28 -9.09 -0.21
N LEU A 53 14.67 -7.91 -0.08
CA LEU A 53 14.23 -7.38 1.20
C LEU A 53 13.12 -8.24 1.84
N CYS A 54 12.15 -8.69 1.04
CA CYS A 54 11.09 -9.58 1.49
C CYS A 54 11.60 -11.00 1.83
N ALA A 55 12.74 -11.43 1.27
CA ALA A 55 13.32 -12.74 1.55
C ALA A 55 13.88 -12.90 2.97
N PHE A 56 14.12 -11.78 3.67
CA PHE A 56 14.54 -11.80 5.08
C PHE A 56 13.37 -12.04 6.06
N LEU A 57 12.12 -12.04 5.56
CA LEU A 57 10.96 -12.36 6.38
C LEU A 57 10.87 -13.87 6.64
N PRO A 58 10.71 -14.32 7.90
CA PRO A 58 10.64 -15.73 8.21
C PRO A 58 9.37 -16.36 7.61
N PRO A 59 9.43 -17.64 7.18
CA PRO A 59 8.29 -18.34 6.60
C PRO A 59 7.10 -18.45 7.58
N ARG A 60 5.90 -18.18 7.09
CA ARG A 60 4.63 -18.17 7.87
C ARG A 60 4.28 -19.50 8.55
N LYS A 61 4.94 -20.60 8.16
CA LYS A 61 4.73 -21.95 8.72
C LYS A 61 5.28 -22.10 10.14
N TYR A 62 6.15 -21.18 10.57
CA TYR A 62 6.68 -21.16 11.94
C TYR A 62 5.83 -20.23 12.82
N LEU A 63 5.44 -20.72 14.01
CA LEU A 63 4.87 -19.90 15.10
C LEU A 63 3.63 -19.06 14.72
N GLY A 64 2.75 -19.57 13.85
CA GLY A 64 1.46 -18.93 13.56
C GLY A 64 1.56 -17.54 12.92
N ALA A 65 2.63 -17.28 12.15
CA ALA A 65 2.88 -16.05 11.39
C ALA A 65 3.12 -14.74 12.21
N TYR A 66 3.05 -14.78 13.54
CA TYR A 66 3.38 -13.64 14.40
C TYR A 66 4.80 -13.07 14.16
N PRO A 67 5.87 -13.89 14.01
CA PRO A 67 7.21 -13.36 13.79
C PRO A 67 7.33 -12.61 12.46
N THR A 68 6.68 -13.11 11.41
CA THR A 68 6.63 -12.46 10.10
C THR A 68 5.96 -11.09 10.19
N PHE A 69 4.87 -10.98 10.95
CA PHE A 69 4.14 -9.74 11.15
C PHE A 69 5.00 -8.67 11.83
N PHE A 70 5.55 -8.94 13.01
CA PHE A 70 6.35 -7.95 13.74
C PHE A 70 7.65 -7.60 13.02
N LEU A 71 8.32 -8.57 12.40
CA LEU A 71 9.54 -8.28 11.64
C LEU A 71 9.25 -7.42 10.41
N SER A 72 8.12 -7.64 9.73
CA SER A 72 7.71 -6.78 8.62
C SER A 72 7.47 -5.33 9.04
N LEU A 73 6.85 -5.10 10.21
CA LEU A 73 6.68 -3.75 10.76
C LEU A 73 8.03 -3.08 11.07
N VAL A 74 8.98 -3.83 11.63
CA VAL A 74 10.33 -3.31 11.92
C VAL A 74 11.07 -2.98 10.62
N ILE A 75 11.01 -3.85 9.60
CA ILE A 75 11.65 -3.62 8.31
C ILE A 75 11.03 -2.42 7.59
N ILE A 76 9.71 -2.30 7.57
CA ILE A 76 9.01 -1.15 6.98
C ILE A 76 9.40 0.12 7.74
N GLY A 77 9.37 0.11 9.08
CA GLY A 77 9.77 1.26 9.89
C GLY A 77 11.22 1.68 9.69
N LEU A 78 12.14 0.71 9.59
CA LEU A 78 13.54 0.96 9.31
C LEU A 78 13.76 1.48 7.88
N LEU A 79 13.03 0.96 6.89
CA LEU A 79 13.05 1.49 5.53
C LEU A 79 12.53 2.92 5.48
N THR A 80 11.40 3.21 6.13
CA THR A 80 10.84 4.57 6.18
C THR A 80 11.82 5.52 6.86
N PHE A 81 12.42 5.11 7.98
CA PHE A 81 13.46 5.88 8.66
C PHE A 81 14.69 6.11 7.77
N LEU A 82 15.19 5.09 7.08
CA LEU A 82 16.33 5.23 6.15
C LEU A 82 15.97 6.13 4.96
N VAL A 83 14.76 6.01 4.43
CA VAL A 83 14.26 6.89 3.36
C VAL A 83 14.17 8.33 3.85
N GLU A 84 13.70 8.57 5.07
CA GLU A 84 13.65 9.90 5.70
C GLU A 84 15.06 10.47 5.93
N GLU A 85 15.98 9.67 6.45
CA GLU A 85 17.37 10.10 6.69
C GLU A 85 18.14 10.35 5.39
N VAL A 86 17.96 9.54 4.35
CA VAL A 86 18.49 9.81 3.00
C VAL A 86 17.79 11.05 2.40
N SER A 87 16.53 11.28 2.75
CA SER A 87 15.71 12.41 2.29
C SER A 87 15.90 13.71 3.09
N ASN A 88 16.76 13.74 4.12
CA ASN A 88 17.18 14.98 4.80
C ASN A 88 17.83 15.98 3.81
N SER A 89 18.18 15.52 2.60
CA SER A 89 18.46 16.34 1.42
C SER A 89 17.18 16.79 0.69
N ARG A 90 16.33 17.60 1.34
CA ARG A 90 15.38 18.63 0.80
C ARG A 90 14.61 18.43 -0.53
N SER A 91 14.47 17.22 -1.07
CA SER A 91 13.80 17.02 -2.37
C SER A 91 12.99 15.73 -2.42
N PHE A 92 12.02 15.59 -1.53
CA PHE A 92 10.99 14.59 -1.72
C PHE A 92 10.19 14.96 -2.98
N PHE A 93 10.41 14.22 -4.07
CA PHE A 93 9.77 14.42 -5.37
C PHE A 93 8.25 14.50 -5.24
N ILE A 94 7.66 13.70 -4.34
CA ILE A 94 6.21 13.70 -4.06
C ILE A 94 5.77 15.01 -3.37
N PHE A 95 6.57 15.60 -2.48
CA PHE A 95 6.22 16.90 -1.89
C PHE A 95 6.28 18.02 -2.92
N GLN A 96 7.31 18.03 -3.79
CA GLN A 96 7.39 18.99 -4.90
C GLN A 96 6.26 18.81 -5.90
N PHE A 97 5.92 17.55 -6.22
CA PHE A 97 4.80 17.22 -7.10
C PHE A 97 3.45 17.59 -6.48
N ALA A 98 3.25 17.32 -5.18
CA ALA A 98 2.06 17.74 -4.42
C ALA A 98 1.89 19.26 -4.44
N ASN A 99 2.99 20.00 -4.25
CA ASN A 99 2.98 21.46 -4.25
C ASN A 99 2.68 22.02 -5.64
N GLN A 100 3.29 21.46 -6.69
CA GLN A 100 3.05 21.89 -8.06
C GLN A 100 1.62 21.58 -8.51
N LEU A 101 1.10 20.39 -8.18
CA LEU A 101 -0.29 20.01 -8.44
C LEU A 101 -1.27 20.87 -7.62
N GLY A 102 -0.95 21.18 -6.37
CA GLY A 102 -1.76 22.07 -5.52
C GLY A 102 -1.89 23.47 -6.11
N CYS A 103 -0.79 24.04 -6.58
CA CYS A 103 -0.79 25.34 -7.26
C CYS A 103 -1.64 25.35 -8.54
N VAL A 104 -1.59 24.28 -9.34
CA VAL A 104 -2.39 24.18 -10.58
C VAL A 104 -3.87 23.93 -10.29
N ALA A 105 -4.19 23.15 -9.26
CA ALA A 105 -5.56 22.81 -8.87
C ALA A 105 -6.23 23.85 -7.96
N GLY A 106 -5.49 24.84 -7.45
CA GLY A 106 -6.00 25.82 -6.48
C GLY A 106 -6.30 25.21 -5.10
N LEU A 107 -5.68 24.08 -4.76
CA LEU A 107 -5.88 23.35 -3.50
C LEU A 107 -4.69 23.55 -2.56
N LYS A 108 -4.93 23.56 -1.24
CA LYS A 108 -3.88 23.63 -0.22
C LYS A 108 -2.92 22.43 -0.38
N THR A 109 -1.61 22.68 -0.28
CA THR A 109 -0.56 21.64 -0.41
C THR A 109 -0.73 20.46 0.56
N ALA A 110 -1.31 20.70 1.73
CA ALA A 110 -1.64 19.63 2.68
C ALA A 110 -2.64 18.62 2.09
N VAL A 111 -3.66 19.09 1.38
CA VAL A 111 -4.71 18.24 0.80
C VAL A 111 -4.16 17.42 -0.36
N THR A 112 -3.37 18.03 -1.25
CA THR A 112 -2.73 17.30 -2.35
C THR A 112 -1.67 16.31 -1.86
N GLY A 113 -0.93 16.66 -0.81
CA GLY A 113 0.04 15.77 -0.17
C GLY A 113 -0.61 14.51 0.42
N ILE A 114 -1.65 14.68 1.24
CA ILE A 114 -2.40 13.56 1.83
C ILE A 114 -3.04 12.69 0.74
N THR A 115 -3.55 13.31 -0.32
CA THR A 115 -4.16 12.57 -1.45
C THR A 115 -3.14 11.72 -2.21
N LEU A 116 -1.95 12.25 -2.48
CA LEU A 116 -0.89 11.48 -3.16
C LEU A 116 -0.38 10.33 -2.31
N VAL A 117 -0.24 10.54 -1.00
CA VAL A 117 0.12 9.47 -0.06
C VAL A 117 -0.96 8.39 -0.03
N ALA A 118 -2.23 8.78 0.06
CA ALA A 118 -3.36 7.84 0.04
C ALA A 118 -3.43 7.03 -1.27
N ILE A 119 -3.17 7.66 -2.42
CA ILE A 119 -3.08 6.95 -3.71
C ILE A 119 -1.91 5.96 -3.69
N GLY A 120 -0.77 6.36 -3.12
CA GLY A 120 0.43 5.53 -3.02
C GLY A 120 0.26 4.28 -2.16
N THR A 121 -0.59 4.31 -1.13
CA THR A 121 -0.90 3.14 -0.29
C THR A 121 -2.06 2.33 -0.86
N SER A 122 -3.18 2.97 -1.20
CA SER A 122 -4.42 2.28 -1.57
C SER A 122 -4.39 1.65 -2.98
N LEU A 123 -3.60 2.17 -3.93
CA LEU A 123 -3.50 1.56 -5.27
C LEU A 123 -2.88 0.16 -5.20
N PRO A 124 -1.69 -0.05 -4.60
CA PRO A 124 -1.14 -1.38 -4.36
C PRO A 124 -2.12 -2.31 -3.64
N ASP A 125 -2.78 -1.85 -2.57
CA ASP A 125 -3.73 -2.66 -1.80
C ASP A 125 -4.96 -3.07 -2.63
N ALA A 126 -5.44 -2.19 -3.50
CA ALA A 126 -6.53 -2.50 -4.43
C ALA A 126 -6.11 -3.55 -5.47
N PHE A 127 -4.88 -3.47 -6.00
CA PHE A 127 -4.36 -4.49 -6.91
C PHE A 127 -4.20 -5.85 -6.20
N ALA A 128 -3.69 -5.85 -4.97
CA ALA A 128 -3.52 -7.05 -4.16
C ALA A 128 -4.87 -7.73 -3.91
N SER A 129 -5.85 -6.96 -3.45
CA SER A 129 -7.22 -7.43 -3.15
C SER A 129 -7.95 -7.94 -4.40
N ARG A 130 -7.75 -7.28 -5.55
CA ARG A 130 -8.32 -7.71 -6.83
C ARG A 130 -7.74 -9.04 -7.30
N THR A 131 -6.43 -9.21 -7.18
CA THR A 131 -5.77 -10.46 -7.56
C THR A 131 -6.19 -11.61 -6.64
N ALA A 132 -6.28 -11.36 -5.33
CA ALA A 132 -6.81 -12.32 -4.37
C ALA A 132 -8.25 -12.76 -4.71
N ALA A 133 -9.13 -11.81 -5.03
CA ALA A 133 -10.52 -12.11 -5.40
C ALA A 133 -10.67 -12.88 -6.71
N ARG A 134 -9.66 -12.86 -7.59
CA ARG A 134 -9.69 -13.60 -8.87
C ARG A 134 -9.18 -15.03 -8.72
N LEU A 135 -8.26 -15.25 -7.80
CA LEU A 135 -7.55 -16.52 -7.62
C LEU A 135 -8.15 -17.38 -6.51
N ASP A 136 -8.95 -16.79 -5.63
CA ASP A 136 -9.61 -17.47 -4.52
C ASP A 136 -11.10 -17.68 -4.81
N GLU A 137 -11.60 -18.91 -4.63
CA GLU A 137 -12.98 -19.28 -4.94
C GLU A 137 -13.98 -18.67 -3.95
N SER A 138 -13.59 -18.52 -2.67
CA SER A 138 -14.43 -17.90 -1.63
C SER A 138 -14.19 -16.39 -1.47
N ALA A 139 -13.13 -15.85 -2.08
CA ALA A 139 -12.68 -14.46 -1.96
C ALA A 139 -12.43 -13.99 -0.50
N ASP A 140 -12.32 -14.90 0.47
CA ASP A 140 -12.10 -14.59 1.88
C ASP A 140 -10.79 -13.83 2.09
N ASN A 141 -9.77 -14.20 1.31
CA ASN A 141 -8.46 -13.53 1.36
C ASN A 141 -8.56 -12.05 0.94
N SER A 142 -9.43 -11.72 -0.02
CA SER A 142 -9.64 -10.34 -0.47
C SER A 142 -10.29 -9.49 0.62
N ILE A 143 -11.30 -10.03 1.31
CA ILE A 143 -11.98 -9.35 2.43
C ILE A 143 -11.00 -9.11 3.58
N GLY A 144 -10.19 -10.12 3.91
CA GLY A 144 -9.14 -10.01 4.91
C GLY A 144 -8.11 -8.93 4.58
N ASN A 145 -7.71 -8.81 3.31
CA ASN A 145 -6.76 -7.79 2.88
C ASN A 145 -7.33 -6.37 2.96
N ILE A 146 -8.56 -6.15 2.47
CA ILE A 146 -9.21 -4.83 2.50
C ILE A 146 -9.45 -4.38 3.95
N THR A 147 -9.94 -5.28 4.81
CA THR A 147 -10.24 -4.95 6.20
C THR A 147 -8.96 -4.73 7.01
N GLY A 148 -7.93 -5.55 6.77
CA GLY A 148 -6.65 -5.47 7.47
C GLY A 148 -5.83 -4.23 7.12
N SER A 149 -5.67 -3.92 5.82
CA SER A 149 -4.92 -2.73 5.35
C SER A 149 -5.53 -1.43 5.88
N ASN A 150 -6.85 -1.24 5.73
CA ASN A 150 -7.55 -0.07 6.26
C ASN A 150 -7.42 0.07 7.79
N SER A 151 -7.43 -1.05 8.52
CA SER A 151 -7.23 -1.02 9.98
C SER A 151 -5.82 -0.55 10.33
N VAL A 152 -4.80 -1.04 9.63
CA VAL A 152 -3.41 -0.60 9.82
C VAL A 152 -3.23 0.88 9.49
N ASP A 153 -3.82 1.37 8.39
CA ASP A 153 -3.72 2.78 8.01
C ASP A 153 -4.31 3.71 9.07
N VAL A 154 -5.46 3.36 9.65
CA VAL A 154 -6.10 4.18 10.68
C VAL A 154 -5.37 4.07 12.02
N PHE A 155 -5.10 2.85 12.49
CA PHE A 155 -4.54 2.66 13.84
C PHE A 155 -3.04 2.94 13.89
N LEU A 156 -2.27 2.41 12.95
CA LEU A 156 -0.81 2.58 12.90
C LEU A 156 -0.40 3.81 12.09
N GLY A 157 -1.09 4.13 11.00
CA GLY A 157 -0.77 5.30 10.18
C GLY A 157 -1.16 6.64 10.82
N LEU A 158 -2.36 6.74 11.42
CA LEU A 158 -2.82 7.97 12.07
C LEU A 158 -2.71 7.92 13.60
N GLY A 159 -3.11 6.81 14.22
CA GLY A 159 -3.16 6.67 15.67
C GLY A 159 -1.78 6.68 16.36
N LEU A 160 -0.80 5.97 15.79
CA LEU A 160 0.52 5.84 16.40
C LEU A 160 1.33 7.15 16.41
N PRO A 161 1.43 7.93 15.31
CA PRO A 161 2.12 9.22 15.34
C PRO A 161 1.45 10.23 16.30
N TRP A 162 0.12 10.22 16.37
CA TRP A 162 -0.62 11.06 17.31
C TRP A 162 -0.31 10.69 18.76
N LEU A 163 -0.28 9.39 19.08
CA LEU A 163 0.07 8.90 20.42
C LEU A 163 1.51 9.29 20.80
N ILE A 164 2.47 9.11 19.89
CA ILE A 164 3.87 9.49 20.10
C ILE A 164 4.00 11.01 20.33
N GLY A 165 3.33 11.81 19.50
CA GLY A 165 3.30 13.27 19.63
C GLY A 165 2.71 13.75 20.97
N ALA A 166 1.59 13.16 21.38
CA ALA A 166 0.94 13.46 22.65
C ALA A 166 1.80 13.08 23.86
N ILE A 167 2.46 11.92 23.83
CA ILE A 167 3.40 11.50 24.89
C ILE A 167 4.58 12.47 24.97
N ASN A 168 5.17 12.84 23.84
CA ASN A 168 6.29 13.77 23.79
C ASN A 168 5.90 15.16 24.32
N ALA A 169 4.73 15.68 23.93
CA ALA A 169 4.21 16.95 24.45
C ALA A 169 4.00 16.91 25.97
N LYS A 170 3.45 15.80 26.49
CA LYS A 170 3.27 15.59 27.93
C LYS A 170 4.59 15.55 28.70
N ILE A 171 5.62 14.89 28.16
CA ILE A 171 6.96 14.84 28.77
C ILE A 171 7.59 16.23 28.81
N ASN A 172 7.40 17.03 27.76
CA ASN A 172 7.96 18.38 27.66
C ASN A 172 7.10 19.47 28.32
N GLY A 173 5.98 19.11 28.95
CA GLY A 173 5.06 20.06 29.59
C GLY A 173 4.39 21.04 28.61
N GLN A 174 4.24 20.66 27.35
CA GLN A 174 3.61 21.47 26.31
C GLN A 174 2.18 21.01 26.03
N ASP A 175 1.30 21.95 25.70
CA ASP A 175 -0.03 21.63 25.21
C ASP A 175 0.05 21.08 23.78
N PHE A 176 -0.51 19.90 23.56
CA PHE A 176 -0.51 19.24 22.25
C PHE A 176 -1.65 19.79 21.38
N CYS A 177 -1.38 20.90 20.68
CA CYS A 177 -2.31 21.49 19.72
C CYS A 177 -2.04 20.94 18.31
N VAL A 178 -3.02 20.27 17.71
CA VAL A 178 -2.95 19.77 16.33
C VAL A 178 -3.69 20.74 15.41
N ALA A 179 -3.02 21.28 14.39
CA ALA A 179 -3.66 22.13 13.39
C ALA A 179 -4.68 21.31 12.59
N THR A 180 -5.95 21.74 12.60
CA THR A 180 -7.06 21.08 11.88
C THR A 180 -7.44 21.81 10.59
N ASP A 181 -6.63 22.78 10.18
CA ASP A 181 -6.90 23.63 9.03
C ASP A 181 -6.94 22.80 7.73
N GLY A 182 -8.07 22.82 7.03
CA GLY A 182 -8.24 22.09 5.76
C GLY A 182 -8.80 20.67 5.90
N VAL A 183 -8.91 20.12 7.12
CA VAL A 183 -9.40 18.74 7.33
C VAL A 183 -10.89 18.65 6.99
N PHE A 184 -11.67 19.68 7.31
CA PHE A 184 -13.09 19.71 6.98
C PHE A 184 -13.30 19.73 5.46
N GLU A 185 -12.57 20.61 4.76
CA GLU A 185 -12.65 20.74 3.30
C GLU A 185 -12.21 19.46 2.58
N ALA A 186 -11.13 18.82 3.05
CA ALA A 186 -10.67 17.54 2.53
C ALA A 186 -11.69 16.42 2.76
N THR A 187 -12.32 16.39 3.94
CA THR A 187 -13.33 15.38 4.30
C THR A 187 -14.57 15.49 3.41
N VAL A 188 -15.05 16.71 3.18
CA VAL A 188 -16.20 16.97 2.29
C VAL A 188 -15.87 16.54 0.85
N LEU A 189 -14.69 16.91 0.35
CA LEU A 189 -14.24 16.50 -0.99
C LEU A 189 -14.19 14.96 -1.12
N PHE A 190 -13.64 14.27 -0.13
CA PHE A 190 -13.54 12.81 -0.12
C PHE A 190 -14.91 12.14 -0.11
N LEU A 191 -15.84 12.61 0.73
CA LEU A 191 -17.21 12.08 0.80
C LEU A 191 -17.97 12.28 -0.52
N CYS A 192 -17.89 13.48 -1.12
CA CYS A 192 -18.51 13.75 -2.42
C CYS A 192 -17.95 12.83 -3.51
N THR A 193 -16.63 12.64 -3.54
CA THR A 193 -15.97 11.75 -4.50
C THR A 193 -16.36 10.29 -4.28
N ALA A 194 -16.45 9.84 -3.02
CA ALA A 194 -16.88 8.49 -2.68
C ALA A 194 -18.32 8.22 -3.12
N ILE A 195 -19.24 9.15 -2.87
CA ILE A 195 -20.65 9.05 -3.31
C ILE A 195 -20.74 9.00 -4.84
N LEU A 196 -19.99 9.86 -5.53
CA LEU A 196 -19.94 9.86 -7.00
C LEU A 196 -19.40 8.53 -7.55
N CYS A 197 -18.29 8.02 -7.00
CA CYS A 197 -17.73 6.72 -7.37
C CYS A 197 -18.71 5.57 -7.12
N LEU A 198 -19.37 5.54 -5.96
CA LEU A 198 -20.40 4.54 -5.65
C LEU A 198 -21.58 4.65 -6.64
N GLY A 199 -22.04 5.85 -6.94
CA GLY A 199 -23.08 6.11 -7.94
C GLY A 199 -22.70 5.58 -9.31
N LEU A 200 -21.48 5.85 -9.78
CA LEU A 200 -20.95 5.34 -11.04
C LEU A 200 -20.84 3.80 -11.06
N LEU A 201 -20.40 3.19 -9.95
CA LEU A 201 -20.30 1.74 -9.83
C LEU A 201 -21.68 1.07 -9.83
N ILE A 202 -22.66 1.64 -9.11
CA ILE A 202 -24.05 1.17 -9.12
C ILE A 202 -24.63 1.32 -10.51
N LEU A 203 -24.44 2.48 -11.17
CA LEU A 203 -24.92 2.71 -12.53
C LEU A 203 -24.29 1.70 -13.51
N ARG A 204 -22.98 1.50 -13.46
CA ARG A 204 -22.28 0.49 -14.28
C ARG A 204 -22.85 -0.90 -14.05
N ARG A 205 -23.11 -1.29 -12.79
CA ARG A 205 -23.71 -2.59 -12.44
C ARG A 205 -25.13 -2.71 -12.99
N ARG A 206 -25.93 -1.65 -12.92
CA ARG A 206 -27.29 -1.61 -13.48
C ARG A 206 -27.28 -1.72 -15.01
N VAL A 207 -26.43 -0.98 -15.70
CA VAL A 207 -26.31 -1.03 -17.17
C VAL A 207 -25.80 -2.39 -17.65
N SER A 208 -24.85 -3.00 -16.93
CA SER A 208 -24.36 -4.35 -17.25
C SER A 208 -25.43 -5.44 -17.12
N HIS A 209 -26.50 -5.21 -16.35
CA HIS A 209 -27.64 -6.13 -16.24
C HIS A 209 -28.71 -5.92 -17.33
N ILE A 210 -28.69 -4.78 -18.04
CA ILE A 210 -29.68 -4.41 -19.06
C ILE A 210 -29.21 -4.79 -20.48
N CYS A 211 -27.90 -4.99 -20.68
CA CYS A 211 -27.32 -5.43 -21.93
C CYS A 211 -27.08 -6.96 -21.90
N PHE A 212 -28.15 -7.72 -22.07
CA PHE A 212 -28.14 -9.15 -22.39
C PHE A 212 -29.28 -9.46 -23.37
#